data_AF-A0A7Y5PAP9-F1
#
_entry.id   AF-A0A7Y5PAP9-F1
#
_cell.length_a   1.000
_cell.length_b   1.000
_cell.length_c   1.000
_cell.angle_alpha   90.00
_cell.angle_beta   90.00
_cell.angle_gamma   90.00
#
_symmetry.space_group_name_H-M   'P 1'
#
loop_
_entity.id
_entity.type
_entity.pdbx_description
1 polymer ?
#
loop_
_entity_poly.entity_id
_entity_poly.type
_entity_poly.pdbx_seq_one_letter_code
_entity_poly.pdbx_strand_id
1 'polypeptide(L)'
;MLTTSLPALVGSREGRYEAWAEDRSGAFHSLGRFDAGGTVTLATPAAGTANVVVTVEPPGDADALPSEQVVLRGALVGDRAELRYEGAITQSDLPLLAAPGQFTMFSPSDNDSLGYPSHEEAGIWLFNMDPARTAQKDYYVRVTQLQRGWTYEGWMVRDLGQTSEIWLSYGKFVPDWTGALNQPDDTGWGPFSGVLDFRRARLEDFPGDDWISNPLHLPWPAELTLPLNLREKDAQGRLRWSHVITIEPASDRGEPIGAERPFFLRPYVDPFGDLPPGVARTITFHPETLPHGSATVQ
;
A
#
# COMPACT_ATOMS: atom_id res chain seq x y z
N MET A 1 23.01 17.35 -8.03
CA MET A 1 21.89 17.06 -8.96
C MET A 1 21.20 15.79 -8.52
N LEU A 2 19.87 15.83 -8.39
CA LEU A 2 19.02 14.69 -8.04
C LEU A 2 18.13 14.35 -9.24
N THR A 3 18.01 13.07 -9.59
CA THR A 3 17.07 12.58 -10.59
C THR A 3 16.22 11.47 -9.97
N THR A 4 14.89 11.60 -9.98
CA THR A 4 13.98 10.57 -9.42
C THR A 4 12.78 10.30 -10.33
N SER A 5 12.13 9.15 -10.15
CA SER A 5 10.87 8.79 -10.80
C SER A 5 9.64 9.09 -9.92
N LEU A 6 9.78 9.96 -8.92
CA LEU A 6 8.69 10.29 -7.99
C LEU A 6 7.55 11.02 -8.72
N PRO A 7 6.27 10.64 -8.51
CA PRO A 7 5.14 11.39 -9.07
C PRO A 7 5.00 12.75 -8.39
N ALA A 8 4.12 13.61 -8.90
CA ALA A 8 3.77 14.84 -8.20
C ALA A 8 2.86 14.55 -7.00
N LEU A 9 3.09 15.24 -5.89
CA LEU A 9 2.20 15.18 -4.71
C LEU A 9 1.15 16.29 -4.72
N VAL A 10 -0.02 16.01 -4.16
CA VAL A 10 -1.03 17.00 -3.82
C VAL A 10 -0.61 17.72 -2.54
N GLY A 11 0.07 18.86 -2.68
CA GLY A 11 0.71 19.60 -1.58
C GLY A 11 -0.15 19.86 -0.34
N SER A 12 -1.45 20.09 -0.49
CA SER A 12 -2.37 20.34 0.63
C SER A 12 -2.76 19.08 1.42
N ARG A 13 -2.46 17.89 0.89
CA ARG A 13 -2.92 16.60 1.41
C ARG A 13 -1.75 15.66 1.68
N GLU A 14 -0.94 15.42 0.67
CA GLU A 14 0.18 14.48 0.69
C GLU A 14 1.48 15.17 1.11
N GLY A 15 1.57 16.49 0.91
CA GLY A 15 2.76 17.27 1.24
C GLY A 15 3.72 17.40 0.07
N ARG A 16 5.03 17.42 0.35
CA ARG A 16 6.08 17.68 -0.65
C ARG A 16 7.28 16.80 -0.39
N TYR A 17 8.14 16.64 -1.39
CA TYR A 17 9.41 15.96 -1.16
C TYR A 17 10.46 16.89 -0.58
N GLU A 18 11.32 16.33 0.26
CA GLU A 18 12.56 16.97 0.68
C GLU A 18 13.71 15.99 0.58
N ALA A 19 14.83 16.45 0.02
CA ALA A 19 16.05 15.67 -0.02
C ALA A 19 16.99 16.10 1.11
N TRP A 20 17.68 15.13 1.69
CA TRP A 20 18.55 15.29 2.83
C TRP A 20 19.90 14.60 2.58
N ALA A 21 20.97 15.21 3.08
CA ALA A 21 22.24 14.55 3.28
C ALA A 21 22.32 14.03 4.70
N GLU A 22 22.59 12.74 4.85
CA GLU A 22 22.90 12.10 6.13
C GLU A 22 24.42 11.94 6.22
N ASP A 23 25.04 12.49 7.25
CA ASP A 23 26.48 12.35 7.48
C ASP A 23 26.82 11.04 8.22
N ARG A 24 28.13 10.76 8.39
CA ARG A 24 28.58 9.54 9.09
C ARG A 24 28.25 9.51 10.59
N SER A 25 27.84 10.62 11.17
CA SER A 25 27.36 10.71 12.55
C SER A 25 25.85 10.47 12.68
N GLY A 26 25.14 10.37 11.54
CA GLY A 26 23.68 10.24 11.47
C GLY A 26 22.96 11.60 11.51
N ALA A 27 23.67 12.71 11.35
CA ALA A 27 23.06 14.04 11.30
C ALA A 27 22.50 14.31 9.90
N PHE A 28 21.32 14.92 9.85
CA PHE A 28 20.64 15.28 8.60
C PHE A 28 20.78 16.76 8.27
N HIS A 29 21.02 17.04 7.00
CA HIS A 29 21.07 18.38 6.44
C HIS A 29 20.17 18.46 5.22
N SER A 30 19.20 19.39 5.23
CA SER A 30 18.34 19.61 4.07
C SER A 30 19.16 20.05 2.86
N LEU A 31 18.90 19.40 1.73
CA LEU A 31 19.43 19.75 0.41
C LEU A 31 18.42 20.56 -0.40
N GLY A 32 17.16 20.58 0.02
CA GLY A 32 16.08 21.35 -0.60
C GLY A 32 14.81 20.53 -0.84
N ARG A 33 13.72 21.28 -1.02
CA ARG A 33 12.37 20.77 -1.27
C ARG A 33 12.02 20.79 -2.75
N PHE A 34 11.19 19.84 -3.18
CA PHE A 34 10.71 19.74 -4.56
C PHE A 34 9.36 19.03 -4.63
N ASP A 35 8.60 19.28 -5.71
CA ASP A 35 7.18 18.86 -5.80
C ASP A 35 6.96 17.55 -6.56
N ALA A 36 7.88 17.18 -7.46
CA ALA A 36 7.79 16.00 -8.30
C ALA A 36 9.19 15.53 -8.75
N GLY A 37 9.27 14.30 -9.24
CA GLY A 37 10.48 13.75 -9.85
C GLY A 37 10.89 14.42 -11.16
N GLY A 38 11.91 13.86 -11.80
CA GLY A 38 12.71 14.51 -12.84
C GLY A 38 14.06 14.97 -12.29
N THR A 39 14.76 15.83 -13.03
CA THR A 39 16.07 16.33 -12.63
C THR A 39 15.94 17.65 -11.87
N VAL A 40 16.38 17.66 -10.61
CA VAL A 40 16.36 18.81 -9.71
C VAL A 40 17.77 19.16 -9.28
N THR A 41 18.10 20.45 -9.31
CA THR A 41 19.34 20.97 -8.72
C THR A 41 19.08 21.30 -7.26
N LEU A 42 19.76 20.59 -6.37
CA LEU A 42 19.69 20.76 -4.93
C LEU A 42 20.97 21.43 -4.40
N ALA A 43 20.94 21.87 -3.14
CA ALA A 43 22.13 22.38 -2.47
C ALA A 43 23.25 21.33 -2.45
N THR A 44 24.50 21.79 -2.49
CA THR A 44 25.66 20.91 -2.38
C THR A 44 25.72 20.31 -0.97
N PRO A 45 25.80 18.98 -0.83
CA PRO A 45 25.91 18.34 0.47
C PRO A 45 27.14 18.79 1.25
N ALA A 46 27.04 18.79 2.57
CA ALA A 46 28.18 19.04 3.44
C ALA A 46 29.28 17.96 3.28
N ALA A 47 30.53 18.34 3.54
CA ALA A 47 31.64 17.39 3.58
C ALA A 47 31.36 16.28 4.60
N GLY A 48 31.55 15.02 4.21
CA GLY A 48 31.28 13.87 5.08
C GLY A 48 29.89 13.24 4.94
N THR A 49 29.09 13.70 3.97
CA THR A 49 27.85 13.02 3.56
C THR A 49 28.11 11.54 3.26
N ALA A 50 27.33 10.68 3.92
CA ALA A 50 27.37 9.23 3.77
C ALA A 50 26.20 8.71 2.93
N ASN A 51 25.00 9.27 3.11
CA ASN A 51 23.81 8.90 2.35
C ASN A 51 23.05 10.11 1.85
N VAL A 52 22.30 9.91 0.77
CA VAL A 52 21.24 10.81 0.32
C VAL A 52 19.91 10.14 0.59
N VAL A 53 19.00 10.91 1.19
CA VAL A 53 17.68 10.47 1.62
C VAL A 53 16.63 11.39 1.00
N VAL A 54 15.51 10.85 0.56
CA VAL A 54 14.34 11.62 0.13
C VAL A 54 13.16 11.22 0.99
N THR A 55 12.48 12.21 1.54
CA THR A 55 11.31 12.04 2.39
C THR A 55 10.08 12.69 1.80
N VAL A 56 8.91 12.31 2.32
CA VAL A 56 7.62 12.96 2.07
C VAL A 56 7.28 13.78 3.31
N GLU A 57 7.47 15.09 3.21
CA GLU A 57 7.20 16.02 4.31
C GLU A 57 5.71 16.38 4.33
N PRO A 58 5.00 16.11 5.43
CA PRO A 58 3.56 16.32 5.50
C PRO A 58 3.16 17.79 5.30
N PRO A 59 1.90 18.07 4.90
CA PRO A 59 1.41 19.44 4.77
C PRO A 59 1.57 20.22 6.07
N GLY A 60 2.22 21.39 5.98
CA GLY A 60 2.46 22.25 7.13
C GLY A 60 3.70 21.88 7.97
N ASP A 61 4.50 20.90 7.54
CA ASP A 61 5.73 20.56 8.26
C ASP A 61 6.73 21.72 8.26
N ALA A 62 7.19 22.05 9.47
CA ALA A 62 8.16 23.08 9.79
C ALA A 62 9.38 22.53 10.54
N ASP A 63 9.42 21.21 10.79
CA ASP A 63 10.53 20.57 11.48
C ASP A 63 11.80 20.66 10.61
N ALA A 64 12.95 20.73 11.29
CA ALA A 64 14.27 20.81 10.66
C ALA A 64 14.93 19.42 10.53
N LEU A 65 14.16 18.36 10.71
CA LEU A 65 14.57 16.96 10.63
C LEU A 65 13.70 16.27 9.58
N PRO A 66 14.23 15.22 8.91
CA PRO A 66 13.43 14.44 7.98
C PRO A 66 12.22 13.82 8.68
N SER A 67 11.08 13.84 8.01
CA SER A 67 9.93 13.03 8.40
C SER A 67 10.26 11.53 8.41
N GLU A 68 9.43 10.75 9.12
CA GLU A 68 9.56 9.28 9.15
C GLU A 68 9.23 8.64 7.79
N GLN A 69 8.55 9.36 6.88
CA GLN A 69 8.17 8.90 5.55
C GLN A 69 9.33 8.97 4.54
N VAL A 70 10.38 8.18 4.79
CA VAL A 70 11.50 8.05 3.86
C VAL A 70 11.08 7.21 2.65
N VAL A 71 11.13 7.80 1.44
CA VAL A 71 10.69 7.14 0.20
C VAL A 71 11.84 6.60 -0.64
N LEU A 72 13.00 7.27 -0.61
CA LEU A 72 14.21 6.83 -1.31
C LEU A 72 15.44 7.05 -0.44
N ARG A 73 16.40 6.12 -0.52
CA ARG A 73 17.69 6.23 0.15
C ARG A 73 18.80 5.62 -0.70
N GLY A 74 20.01 6.18 -0.60
CA GLY A 74 21.19 5.57 -1.19
C GLY A 74 22.49 6.07 -0.58
N ALA A 75 23.45 5.16 -0.42
CA ALA A 75 24.80 5.50 0.02
C ALA A 75 25.56 6.24 -1.08
N LEU A 76 26.32 7.25 -0.68
CA LEU A 76 27.20 8.00 -1.57
C LEU A 76 28.50 7.20 -1.78
N VAL A 77 28.74 6.78 -3.02
CA VAL A 77 29.96 6.09 -3.45
C VAL A 77 30.69 7.00 -4.45
N GLY A 78 31.77 7.62 -3.98
CA GLY A 78 32.43 8.69 -4.73
C GLY A 78 31.55 9.94 -4.73
N ASP A 79 31.12 10.38 -5.91
CA ASP A 79 30.23 11.53 -6.11
C ASP A 79 28.79 11.12 -6.43
N ARG A 80 28.46 9.81 -6.44
CA ARG A 80 27.16 9.30 -6.88
C ARG A 80 26.49 8.43 -5.82
N ALA A 81 25.17 8.55 -5.72
CA ALA A 81 24.32 7.64 -4.95
C ALA A 81 23.21 7.08 -5.86
N GLU A 82 23.00 5.77 -5.84
CA GLU A 82 21.81 5.13 -6.40
C GLU A 82 20.73 5.09 -5.33
N LEU A 83 19.57 5.70 -5.60
CA LEU A 83 18.49 5.84 -4.64
C LEU A 83 17.41 4.80 -4.91
N ARG A 84 17.06 4.04 -3.87
CA ARG A 84 16.10 2.94 -3.96
C ARG A 84 15.12 2.96 -2.79
N TYR A 85 14.06 2.18 -2.92
CA TYR A 85 13.08 2.00 -1.86
C TYR A 85 13.56 1.03 -0.77
N GLU A 86 14.46 0.08 -1.10
CA GLU A 86 15.02 -0.82 -0.09
C GLU A 86 15.77 -0.01 0.97
N GLY A 87 15.46 -0.27 2.24
CA GLY A 87 16.06 0.45 3.37
C GLY A 87 15.45 1.83 3.66
N ALA A 88 14.79 2.43 2.67
CA ALA A 88 13.95 3.62 2.84
C ALA A 88 12.55 3.24 3.34
N ILE A 89 11.90 2.31 2.65
CA ILE A 89 10.54 1.86 2.90
C ILE A 89 10.54 0.53 3.65
N THR A 90 11.46 -0.38 3.34
CA THR A 90 11.56 -1.71 3.95
C THR A 90 12.64 -1.77 5.03
N GLN A 91 12.44 -2.62 6.04
CA GLN A 91 13.44 -2.82 7.09
C GLN A 91 14.65 -3.60 6.56
N SER A 92 15.83 -3.27 7.10
CA SER A 92 17.08 -4.02 6.88
C SER A 92 17.47 -4.20 5.41
N ASP A 93 17.14 -3.22 4.56
CA ASP A 93 17.40 -3.24 3.12
C ASP A 93 16.80 -4.45 2.38
N LEU A 94 15.77 -5.08 2.97
CA LEU A 94 15.12 -6.25 2.39
C LEU A 94 14.25 -5.85 1.17
N PRO A 95 14.23 -6.65 0.10
CA PRO A 95 13.30 -6.42 -1.00
C PRO A 95 11.87 -6.72 -0.56
N LEU A 96 10.90 -6.18 -1.29
CA LEU A 96 9.51 -6.64 -1.19
C LEU A 96 9.40 -8.09 -1.70
N LEU A 97 8.53 -8.88 -1.08
CA LEU A 97 8.34 -10.27 -1.46
C LEU A 97 7.68 -10.37 -2.83
N ALA A 98 8.27 -11.17 -3.72
CA ALA A 98 7.78 -11.34 -5.10
C ALA A 98 6.37 -11.93 -5.18
N ALA A 99 6.04 -12.82 -4.24
CA ALA A 99 4.73 -13.45 -4.09
C ALA A 99 4.40 -13.58 -2.58
N PRO A 100 3.83 -12.53 -1.96
CA PRO A 100 3.59 -12.50 -0.51
C PRO A 100 2.51 -13.50 -0.06
N GLY A 101 1.65 -13.95 -0.97
CA GLY A 101 0.63 -14.95 -0.66
C GLY A 101 -0.50 -14.89 -1.68
N GLN A 102 -1.72 -15.14 -1.21
CA GLN A 102 -2.91 -15.19 -2.02
C GLN A 102 -4.03 -14.29 -1.48
N PHE A 103 -4.97 -13.95 -2.35
CA PHE A 103 -6.26 -13.38 -1.99
C PHE A 103 -7.40 -14.19 -2.61
N THR A 104 -8.59 -14.05 -2.05
CA THR A 104 -9.80 -14.76 -2.48
C THR A 104 -11.03 -13.84 -2.49
N MET A 105 -12.05 -14.21 -3.27
CA MET A 105 -13.32 -13.48 -3.39
C MET A 105 -14.42 -14.07 -2.51
N PHE A 106 -14.09 -14.68 -1.36
CA PHE A 106 -15.03 -15.46 -0.55
C PHE A 106 -15.30 -14.78 0.79
N SER A 107 -16.57 -14.53 1.12
CA SER A 107 -17.01 -13.93 2.39
C SER A 107 -17.10 -14.93 3.55
N PRO A 108 -16.17 -14.96 4.53
CA PRO A 108 -16.19 -15.86 5.68
C PRO A 108 -17.30 -15.55 6.69
N SER A 109 -17.89 -14.34 6.59
CA SER A 109 -18.90 -13.81 7.49
C SER A 109 -20.19 -14.64 7.57
N ASP A 110 -20.39 -15.65 6.70
CA ASP A 110 -21.58 -16.52 6.67
C ASP A 110 -21.36 -17.97 7.17
N ASN A 111 -20.15 -18.35 7.62
CA ASN A 111 -19.87 -19.74 8.00
C ASN A 111 -19.06 -19.89 9.29
N ASP A 112 -19.77 -19.74 10.42
CA ASP A 112 -19.26 -19.85 11.80
C ASP A 112 -18.80 -21.28 12.21
N SER A 113 -18.72 -22.26 11.29
CA SER A 113 -18.38 -23.63 11.68
C SER A 113 -17.42 -24.42 10.81
N LEU A 114 -17.30 -24.20 9.49
CA LEU A 114 -16.39 -24.99 8.64
C LEU A 114 -15.92 -24.19 7.40
N GLY A 115 -15.26 -23.05 7.62
CA GLY A 115 -14.82 -22.09 6.59
C GLY A 115 -14.30 -22.73 5.30
N TYR A 116 -15.15 -22.76 4.28
CA TYR A 116 -14.92 -22.97 2.84
C TYR A 116 -16.26 -22.66 2.12
N PRO A 117 -16.26 -22.21 0.85
CA PRO A 117 -16.68 -20.84 0.57
C PRO A 117 -18.19 -20.65 0.36
N SER A 118 -18.71 -19.54 0.89
CA SER A 118 -19.87 -18.84 0.37
C SER A 118 -19.66 -18.58 -1.10
N HIS A 119 -20.70 -18.77 -1.90
CA HIS A 119 -20.69 -18.44 -3.33
C HIS A 119 -20.89 -16.93 -3.58
N GLU A 120 -20.55 -16.14 -2.57
CA GLU A 120 -20.60 -14.70 -2.55
C GLU A 120 -19.33 -14.15 -3.24
N GLU A 121 -19.42 -13.00 -3.91
CA GLU A 121 -18.39 -12.41 -4.77
C GLU A 121 -18.16 -10.91 -4.54
N ALA A 122 -18.70 -10.39 -3.44
CA ALA A 122 -18.68 -9.01 -3.04
C ALA A 122 -17.66 -8.75 -1.94
N GLY A 123 -16.83 -9.72 -1.55
CA GLY A 123 -15.79 -9.51 -0.56
C GLY A 123 -14.42 -10.01 -0.97
N ILE A 124 -13.40 -9.61 -0.22
CA ILE A 124 -12.00 -9.99 -0.40
C ILE A 124 -11.32 -10.28 0.94
N TRP A 125 -10.52 -11.36 1.01
CA TRP A 125 -9.69 -11.67 2.18
C TRP A 125 -8.28 -12.09 1.79
N LEU A 126 -7.33 -11.73 2.65
CA LEU A 126 -5.91 -12.02 2.51
C LEU A 126 -5.50 -13.26 3.32
N PHE A 127 -5.64 -14.43 2.72
CA PHE A 127 -5.10 -15.68 3.27
C PHE A 127 -4.81 -16.70 2.17
N ASN A 128 -3.90 -17.64 2.46
CA ASN A 128 -3.54 -18.69 1.52
C ASN A 128 -4.56 -19.83 1.60
N MET A 129 -5.48 -19.89 0.63
CA MET A 129 -6.46 -20.99 0.52
C MET A 129 -5.83 -22.33 0.11
N ASP A 130 -4.67 -22.29 -0.56
CA ASP A 130 -3.89 -23.48 -0.88
C ASP A 130 -2.45 -23.33 -0.36
N PRO A 131 -2.22 -23.43 0.98
CA PRO A 131 -0.92 -23.22 1.59
C PRO A 131 0.18 -24.05 0.94
N ALA A 132 -0.12 -25.29 0.56
CA ALA A 132 0.83 -26.21 -0.05
C ALA A 132 1.40 -25.70 -1.38
N ARG A 133 0.69 -24.79 -2.07
CA ARG A 133 1.13 -24.15 -3.32
C ARG A 133 1.81 -22.80 -3.12
N THR A 134 1.87 -22.28 -1.90
CA THR A 134 2.56 -21.03 -1.60
C THR A 134 4.01 -21.28 -1.19
N ALA A 135 4.86 -20.25 -1.32
CA ALA A 135 6.25 -20.35 -0.87
C ALA A 135 6.35 -20.50 0.66
N GLN A 136 5.39 -19.91 1.37
CA GLN A 136 5.29 -19.80 2.81
C GLN A 136 4.83 -21.11 3.46
N LYS A 137 4.02 -21.91 2.75
CA LYS A 137 3.44 -23.18 3.24
C LYS A 137 2.61 -23.04 4.53
N ASP A 138 1.98 -21.89 4.71
CA ASP A 138 1.03 -21.62 5.80
C ASP A 138 -0.19 -20.86 5.26
N TYR A 139 -1.15 -20.59 6.14
CA TYR A 139 -2.40 -19.91 5.79
C TYR A 139 -2.26 -18.38 5.70
N TYR A 140 -1.12 -17.79 6.09
CA TYR A 140 -0.97 -16.35 6.19
C TYR A 140 -0.37 -15.76 4.92
N VAL A 141 -0.91 -14.64 4.46
CA VAL A 141 -0.15 -13.74 3.59
C VAL A 141 1.02 -13.19 4.39
N ARG A 142 2.22 -13.22 3.80
CA ARG A 142 3.44 -12.69 4.40
C ARG A 142 3.99 -11.56 3.56
N VAL A 143 4.17 -10.39 4.14
CA VAL A 143 4.72 -9.20 3.49
C VAL A 143 6.05 -8.81 4.14
N THR A 144 6.88 -8.05 3.43
CA THR A 144 8.14 -7.53 3.98
C THR A 144 7.85 -6.51 5.08
N GLN A 145 8.64 -6.52 6.16
CA GLN A 145 8.54 -5.50 7.21
C GLN A 145 8.84 -4.11 6.66
N LEU A 146 8.01 -3.14 7.03
CA LEU A 146 8.17 -1.74 6.66
C LEU A 146 8.94 -0.96 7.74
N GLN A 147 9.67 0.06 7.31
CA GLN A 147 10.22 1.07 8.20
C GLN A 147 9.09 1.78 8.94
N ARG A 148 9.42 2.33 10.11
CA ARG A 148 8.48 3.19 10.83
C ARG A 148 8.06 4.36 9.95
N GLY A 149 6.79 4.75 10.04
CA GLY A 149 6.20 5.81 9.21
C GLY A 149 5.41 5.28 8.02
N TRP A 150 5.46 3.97 7.75
CA TRP A 150 4.72 3.29 6.68
C TRP A 150 3.80 2.18 7.23
N THR A 151 2.70 1.92 6.51
CA THR A 151 1.77 0.80 6.73
C THR A 151 1.34 0.22 5.39
N TYR A 152 0.84 -1.01 5.36
CA TYR A 152 0.14 -1.50 4.18
C TYR A 152 -1.34 -1.13 4.23
N GLU A 153 -1.95 -0.95 3.07
CA GLU A 153 -3.40 -0.84 2.91
C GLU A 153 -3.88 -1.65 1.72
N GLY A 154 -5.04 -2.27 1.91
CA GLY A 154 -5.70 -3.10 0.94
C GLY A 154 -6.80 -2.38 0.19
N TRP A 155 -6.84 -2.55 -1.13
CA TRP A 155 -7.79 -1.88 -2.00
C TRP A 155 -8.44 -2.79 -3.01
N MET A 156 -9.70 -2.46 -3.28
CA MET A 156 -10.45 -2.84 -4.45
C MET A 156 -10.57 -1.65 -5.38
N VAL A 157 -10.18 -1.85 -6.64
CA VAL A 157 -10.17 -0.76 -7.62
C VAL A 157 -11.00 -1.14 -8.83
N ARG A 158 -12.06 -0.39 -9.09
CA ARG A 158 -12.81 -0.49 -10.34
C ARG A 158 -12.20 0.44 -11.38
N ASP A 159 -12.04 -0.05 -12.61
CA ASP A 159 -11.49 0.68 -13.76
C ASP A 159 -10.09 1.29 -13.52
N LEU A 160 -9.21 0.56 -12.84
CA LEU A 160 -7.86 1.01 -12.51
C LEU A 160 -7.15 1.66 -13.72
N GLY A 161 -6.62 2.87 -13.51
CA GLY A 161 -5.90 3.63 -14.54
C GLY A 161 -6.81 4.41 -15.51
N GLN A 162 -8.13 4.36 -15.33
CA GLN A 162 -9.07 5.24 -16.02
C GLN A 162 -9.44 6.43 -15.14
N THR A 163 -9.96 7.50 -15.76
CA THR A 163 -10.47 8.68 -15.03
C THR A 163 -11.70 8.38 -14.17
N SER A 164 -12.34 7.23 -14.40
CA SER A 164 -13.49 6.73 -13.64
C SER A 164 -13.10 5.74 -12.54
N GLU A 165 -11.83 5.69 -12.15
CA GLU A 165 -11.38 4.76 -11.12
C GLU A 165 -12.11 5.00 -9.79
N ILE A 166 -12.55 3.91 -9.16
CA ILE A 166 -13.19 3.93 -7.85
C ILE A 166 -12.37 3.02 -6.94
N TRP A 167 -11.84 3.60 -5.87
CA TRP A 167 -11.04 2.92 -4.86
C TRP A 167 -11.93 2.63 -3.66
N LEU A 168 -11.90 1.40 -3.15
CA LEU A 168 -12.55 0.99 -1.91
C LEU A 168 -11.50 0.32 -1.04
N SER A 169 -11.23 0.87 0.14
CA SER A 169 -10.32 0.25 1.09
C SER A 169 -11.01 -0.93 1.77
N TYR A 170 -10.29 -2.03 1.95
CA TYR A 170 -10.68 -3.10 2.90
C TYR A 170 -9.82 -3.06 4.18
N GLY A 171 -9.09 -1.97 4.40
CA GLY A 171 -8.40 -1.69 5.65
C GLY A 171 -6.87 -1.71 5.57
N LYS A 172 -6.26 -1.10 6.58
CA LYS A 172 -4.81 -1.02 6.78
C LYS A 172 -4.34 -2.15 7.69
N PHE A 173 -3.19 -2.73 7.38
CA PHE A 173 -2.63 -3.84 8.13
C PHE A 173 -1.12 -3.75 8.31
N VAL A 174 -0.65 -4.24 9.45
CA VAL A 174 0.76 -4.28 9.84
C VAL A 174 1.14 -5.73 10.10
N PRO A 175 2.18 -6.26 9.43
CA PRO A 175 2.63 -7.63 9.69
C PRO A 175 3.19 -7.79 11.10
N ASP A 176 3.06 -8.99 11.66
CA ASP A 176 3.79 -9.37 12.88
C ASP A 176 5.30 -9.48 12.63
N TRP A 177 6.10 -9.77 13.64
CA TRP A 177 7.57 -9.87 13.51
C TRP A 177 8.06 -10.94 12.50
N THR A 178 7.20 -11.86 12.06
CA THR A 178 7.50 -12.88 11.05
C THR A 178 7.07 -12.47 9.63
N GLY A 179 6.49 -11.28 9.47
CA GLY A 179 5.91 -10.82 8.21
C GLY A 179 4.46 -11.24 8.01
N ALA A 180 3.85 -12.01 8.92
CA ALA A 180 2.51 -12.54 8.74
C ALA A 180 1.44 -11.48 8.97
N LEU A 181 0.45 -11.43 8.07
CA LEU A 181 -0.80 -10.72 8.26
C LEU A 181 -1.77 -11.62 9.03
N ASN A 182 -1.63 -11.65 10.36
CA ASN A 182 -2.35 -12.55 11.27
C ASN A 182 -3.17 -11.79 12.34
N GLN A 183 -3.52 -10.55 12.03
CA GLN A 183 -4.42 -9.72 12.80
C GLN A 183 -5.45 -9.16 11.82
N PRO A 184 -6.67 -8.85 12.30
CA PRO A 184 -7.60 -8.07 11.51
C PRO A 184 -6.97 -6.75 11.12
N ASP A 185 -7.36 -6.22 9.97
CA ASP A 185 -7.06 -4.83 9.60
C ASP A 185 -7.72 -3.84 10.59
N ASP A 186 -7.41 -2.55 10.43
CA ASP A 186 -7.97 -1.48 11.25
C ASP A 186 -9.43 -1.12 10.93
N THR A 187 -10.09 -1.89 10.06
CA THR A 187 -11.52 -1.79 9.74
C THR A 187 -12.34 -3.01 10.16
N GLY A 188 -11.71 -4.15 10.49
CA GLY A 188 -12.38 -5.36 10.99
C GLY A 188 -13.31 -5.97 9.94
N TRP A 189 -14.59 -6.18 10.26
CA TRP A 189 -15.59 -6.61 9.26
C TRP A 189 -15.98 -5.45 8.31
N GLY A 190 -15.33 -4.32 8.45
CA GLY A 190 -15.62 -3.12 7.70
C GLY A 190 -16.91 -2.40 8.10
N PRO A 191 -16.99 -1.11 7.76
CA PRO A 191 -18.21 -0.33 7.90
C PRO A 191 -19.41 -0.92 7.14
N PHE A 192 -19.16 -1.64 6.04
CA PHE A 192 -20.20 -2.19 5.17
C PHE A 192 -20.86 -3.45 5.73
N SER A 193 -20.16 -4.21 6.57
CA SER A 193 -20.77 -5.28 7.38
C SER A 193 -21.44 -4.77 8.66
N GLY A 194 -21.44 -3.44 8.89
CA GLY A 194 -22.14 -2.82 10.02
C GLY A 194 -21.33 -2.65 11.30
N VAL A 195 -20.01 -2.73 11.23
CA VAL A 195 -19.11 -2.61 12.38
C VAL A 195 -18.30 -1.33 12.31
N LEU A 196 -18.38 -0.49 13.36
CA LEU A 196 -17.54 0.71 13.50
C LEU A 196 -16.46 0.59 14.59
N ASP A 197 -16.65 -0.32 15.57
CA ASP A 197 -15.69 -0.59 16.64
C ASP A 197 -14.86 -1.85 16.31
N PHE A 198 -14.02 -1.72 15.30
CA PHE A 198 -13.18 -2.79 14.75
C PHE A 198 -12.30 -3.49 15.79
N ARG A 199 -11.86 -2.77 16.84
CA ARG A 199 -11.03 -3.33 17.92
C ARG A 199 -11.76 -4.36 18.80
N ARG A 200 -13.09 -4.37 18.74
CA ARG A 200 -13.94 -5.25 19.56
C ARG A 200 -14.68 -6.32 18.76
N ALA A 201 -14.75 -6.20 17.44
CA ALA A 201 -15.29 -7.22 16.54
C ALA A 201 -14.29 -8.37 16.34
N ARG A 202 -14.08 -9.18 17.40
CA ARG A 202 -13.06 -10.23 17.45
C ARG A 202 -13.53 -11.56 16.85
N LEU A 203 -13.86 -11.59 15.56
CA LEU A 203 -14.31 -12.83 14.91
C LEU A 203 -13.48 -13.25 13.70
N GLU A 204 -12.77 -12.34 13.02
CA GLU A 204 -11.95 -12.68 11.84
C GLU A 204 -10.46 -12.40 12.11
N ASP A 205 -9.60 -13.34 11.72
CA ASP A 205 -8.14 -13.30 11.99
C ASP A 205 -7.31 -12.85 10.77
N PHE A 206 -7.96 -12.49 9.67
CA PHE A 206 -7.33 -12.09 8.41
C PHE A 206 -7.84 -10.73 7.92
N PRO A 207 -6.97 -9.90 7.30
CA PRO A 207 -7.41 -8.68 6.65
C PRO A 207 -8.40 -8.95 5.50
N GLY A 208 -9.46 -8.14 5.42
CA GLY A 208 -10.48 -8.28 4.40
C GLY A 208 -11.79 -7.58 4.74
N ASP A 209 -12.62 -7.34 3.73
CA ASP A 209 -13.92 -6.69 3.88
C ASP A 209 -14.91 -7.27 2.85
N ASP A 210 -16.20 -7.06 3.12
CA ASP A 210 -17.31 -7.45 2.28
C ASP A 210 -18.25 -6.27 1.99
N TRP A 211 -18.62 -6.13 0.72
CA TRP A 211 -19.54 -5.11 0.26
C TRP A 211 -20.88 -5.75 -0.12
N ILE A 212 -21.45 -6.48 0.84
CA ILE A 212 -22.77 -7.13 0.68
C ILE A 212 -23.89 -6.13 0.93
N SER A 213 -23.73 -5.24 1.91
CA SER A 213 -24.75 -4.26 2.32
C SER A 213 -24.14 -2.96 2.86
N ASN A 214 -24.97 -1.96 3.15
CA ASN A 214 -24.55 -0.70 3.78
C ASN A 214 -25.57 -0.31 4.86
N PRO A 215 -25.61 -1.07 5.98
CA PRO A 215 -26.61 -0.88 7.03
C PRO A 215 -26.39 0.41 7.82
N LEU A 216 -25.18 0.97 7.75
CA LEU A 216 -24.79 2.22 8.41
C LEU A 216 -25.06 3.46 7.55
N HIS A 217 -25.58 3.29 6.33
CA HIS A 217 -25.88 4.37 5.39
C HIS A 217 -24.70 5.33 5.15
N LEU A 218 -23.49 4.76 5.09
CA LEU A 218 -22.29 5.54 4.82
C LEU A 218 -22.30 6.03 3.37
N PRO A 219 -21.58 7.11 3.05
CA PRO A 219 -21.41 7.54 1.67
C PRO A 219 -20.97 6.37 0.79
N TRP A 220 -21.56 6.25 -0.39
CA TRP A 220 -21.31 5.16 -1.32
C TRP A 220 -21.21 5.71 -2.75
N PRO A 221 -20.23 5.27 -3.56
CA PRO A 221 -20.16 5.66 -4.97
C PRO A 221 -21.45 5.29 -5.71
N ALA A 222 -22.10 6.27 -6.31
CA ALA A 222 -23.41 6.08 -6.95
C ALA A 222 -23.36 5.14 -8.17
N GLU A 223 -22.17 4.95 -8.73
CA GLU A 223 -21.87 4.06 -9.86
C GLU A 223 -21.80 2.58 -9.45
N LEU A 224 -21.79 2.29 -8.15
CA LEU A 224 -21.69 0.94 -7.59
C LEU A 224 -23.03 0.52 -6.97
N THR A 225 -23.33 -0.77 -7.07
CA THR A 225 -24.51 -1.38 -6.44
C THR A 225 -24.09 -2.45 -5.46
N LEU A 226 -24.79 -2.55 -4.34
CA LEU A 226 -24.60 -3.61 -3.34
C LEU A 226 -25.65 -4.73 -3.55
N PRO A 227 -25.28 -6.02 -3.40
CA PRO A 227 -23.91 -6.51 -3.20
C PRO A 227 -23.02 -6.23 -4.43
N LEU A 228 -21.73 -5.97 -4.20
CA LEU A 228 -20.79 -5.77 -5.30
C LEU A 228 -20.68 -7.02 -6.18
N ASN A 229 -20.46 -6.80 -7.47
CA ASN A 229 -20.04 -7.87 -8.38
C ASN A 229 -18.56 -7.65 -8.72
N LEU A 230 -17.65 -8.26 -7.97
CA LEU A 230 -16.21 -8.11 -8.24
C LEU A 230 -15.76 -8.84 -9.53
N ARG A 231 -16.65 -9.59 -10.19
CA ARG A 231 -16.47 -10.13 -11.54
C ARG A 231 -17.11 -9.27 -12.63
N GLU A 232 -17.51 -8.05 -12.31
CA GLU A 232 -18.08 -7.14 -13.29
C GLU A 232 -17.16 -7.01 -14.50
N LYS A 233 -17.79 -7.13 -15.68
CA LYS A 233 -17.15 -6.90 -16.97
C LYS A 233 -17.75 -5.69 -17.66
N ASP A 234 -16.93 -4.97 -18.39
CA ASP A 234 -17.40 -3.91 -19.27
C ASP A 234 -18.12 -4.47 -20.51
N ALA A 235 -18.61 -3.58 -21.37
CA ALA A 235 -19.32 -3.95 -22.60
C ALA A 235 -18.44 -4.74 -23.61
N GLN A 236 -17.11 -4.73 -23.42
CA GLN A 236 -16.15 -5.48 -24.23
C GLN A 236 -15.74 -6.80 -23.56
N GLY A 237 -16.32 -7.15 -22.41
CA GLY A 237 -16.03 -8.37 -21.68
C GLY A 237 -14.75 -8.32 -20.86
N ARG A 238 -14.17 -7.13 -20.65
CA ARG A 238 -12.97 -6.95 -19.82
C ARG A 238 -13.36 -6.80 -18.36
N LEU A 239 -12.64 -7.47 -17.47
CA LEU A 239 -12.82 -7.33 -16.04
C LEU A 239 -12.50 -5.90 -15.61
N ARG A 240 -13.32 -5.39 -14.70
CA ARG A 240 -13.21 -4.00 -14.23
C ARG A 240 -12.49 -3.88 -12.89
N TRP A 241 -12.39 -4.97 -12.12
CA TRP A 241 -11.84 -4.94 -10.78
C TRP A 241 -10.39 -5.44 -10.71
N SER A 242 -9.60 -4.70 -9.94
CA SER A 242 -8.23 -5.03 -9.55
C SER A 242 -8.12 -5.05 -8.04
N HIS A 243 -7.31 -5.98 -7.54
CA HIS A 243 -6.79 -5.97 -6.18
C HIS A 243 -5.50 -5.17 -6.15
N VAL A 244 -5.37 -4.27 -5.18
CA VAL A 244 -4.16 -3.47 -5.00
C VAL A 244 -3.79 -3.47 -3.52
N ILE A 245 -2.50 -3.67 -3.22
CA ILE A 245 -1.95 -3.37 -1.89
C ILE A 245 -0.98 -2.22 -2.05
N THR A 246 -1.22 -1.14 -1.32
CA THR A 246 -0.35 0.03 -1.27
C THR A 246 0.50 0.06 -0.02
N ILE A 247 1.53 0.92 -0.05
CA ILE A 247 2.28 1.33 1.13
C ILE A 247 1.92 2.79 1.40
N GLU A 248 1.30 3.02 2.54
CA GLU A 248 0.70 4.29 2.93
C GLU A 248 1.49 4.93 4.07
N PRO A 249 1.53 6.27 4.17
CA PRO A 249 1.99 6.93 5.38
C PRO A 249 1.21 6.40 6.59
N ALA A 250 1.90 5.94 7.64
CA ALA A 250 1.24 5.41 8.85
C ALA A 250 0.45 6.49 9.63
N SER A 251 0.65 7.76 9.31
CA SER A 251 -0.14 8.88 9.81
C SER A 251 -1.49 9.01 9.11
N ASP A 252 -1.64 8.48 7.90
CA ASP A 252 -2.91 8.40 7.21
C ASP A 252 -3.79 7.32 7.87
N ARG A 253 -4.95 7.75 8.35
CA ARG A 253 -5.92 6.91 9.06
C ARG A 253 -7.15 6.59 8.22
N GLY A 254 -7.00 6.69 6.90
CA GLY A 254 -8.05 6.40 5.94
C GLY A 254 -8.86 7.64 5.58
N GLU A 255 -9.42 7.57 4.39
CA GLU A 255 -10.23 8.64 3.81
C GLU A 255 -11.71 8.39 4.08
N PRO A 256 -12.55 9.44 4.00
CA PRO A 256 -13.98 9.23 3.96
C PRO A 256 -14.33 8.25 2.83
N ILE A 257 -15.16 7.29 3.14
CA ILE A 257 -15.65 6.31 2.16
C ILE A 257 -16.23 7.01 0.93
N GLY A 258 -15.88 6.56 -0.26
CA GLY A 258 -16.20 7.18 -1.55
C GLY A 258 -15.33 8.38 -1.94
N ALA A 259 -14.40 8.80 -1.08
CA ALA A 259 -13.42 9.86 -1.33
C ALA A 259 -11.98 9.34 -1.25
N GLU A 260 -11.79 8.03 -1.38
CA GLU A 260 -10.52 7.37 -1.21
C GLU A 260 -9.54 7.68 -2.34
N ARG A 261 -8.28 7.88 -2.00
CA ARG A 261 -7.20 8.39 -2.83
C ARG A 261 -5.88 7.80 -2.34
N PRO A 262 -5.59 6.53 -2.67
CA PRO A 262 -4.42 5.80 -2.17
C PRO A 262 -3.13 6.55 -2.47
N PHE A 263 -2.12 6.32 -1.63
CA PHE A 263 -0.78 6.79 -1.92
C PHE A 263 -0.19 6.09 -3.14
N PHE A 264 0.81 6.71 -3.76
CA PHE A 264 1.30 6.28 -5.07
C PHE A 264 2.15 5.00 -5.02
N LEU A 265 2.56 4.54 -3.84
CA LEU A 265 3.36 3.34 -3.67
C LEU A 265 2.45 2.10 -3.77
N ARG A 266 2.39 1.49 -4.95
CA ARG A 266 1.45 0.41 -5.29
C ARG A 266 2.20 -0.89 -5.65
N PRO A 267 2.98 -1.48 -4.72
CA PRO A 267 3.84 -2.61 -5.03
C PRO A 267 3.11 -3.87 -5.52
N TYR A 268 1.83 -4.04 -5.18
CA TYR A 268 1.05 -5.21 -5.56
C TYR A 268 -0.23 -4.78 -6.28
N VAL A 269 -0.41 -5.25 -7.52
CA VAL A 269 -1.52 -4.85 -8.41
C VAL A 269 -1.92 -6.06 -9.26
N ASP A 270 -2.93 -6.78 -8.83
CA ASP A 270 -3.36 -8.02 -9.47
C ASP A 270 -4.81 -7.91 -9.98
N PRO A 271 -5.10 -8.33 -11.22
CA PRO A 271 -6.48 -8.41 -11.67
C PRO A 271 -7.21 -9.53 -10.93
N PHE A 272 -8.52 -9.37 -10.72
CA PHE A 272 -9.33 -10.47 -10.17
C PHE A 272 -9.38 -11.70 -11.08
N GLY A 273 -9.25 -11.51 -12.39
CA GLY A 273 -9.36 -12.61 -13.35
C GLY A 273 -10.76 -13.25 -13.39
N ASP A 274 -10.90 -14.27 -14.22
CA ASP A 274 -12.16 -14.98 -14.47
C ASP A 274 -12.35 -16.22 -13.58
N LEU A 275 -11.50 -16.37 -12.55
CA LEU A 275 -11.53 -17.54 -11.69
C LEU A 275 -12.78 -17.51 -10.77
N PRO A 276 -13.33 -18.69 -10.42
CA PRO A 276 -14.41 -18.77 -9.43
C PRO A 276 -14.02 -18.19 -8.06
N PRO A 277 -14.99 -17.92 -7.16
CA PRO A 277 -14.73 -17.20 -5.91
C PRO A 277 -13.73 -17.93 -5.01
N GLY A 278 -13.93 -19.23 -4.81
CA GLY A 278 -13.07 -20.10 -4.00
C GLY A 278 -11.76 -20.54 -4.65
N VAL A 279 -11.32 -19.90 -5.73
CA VAL A 279 -10.01 -20.17 -6.34
C VAL A 279 -9.04 -19.06 -5.95
N ALA A 280 -7.89 -19.47 -5.43
CA ALA A 280 -6.87 -18.54 -4.94
C ALA A 280 -6.26 -17.74 -6.09
N ARG A 281 -6.04 -16.46 -5.83
CA ARG A 281 -5.32 -15.54 -6.73
C ARG A 281 -4.00 -15.18 -6.07
N THR A 282 -2.90 -15.32 -6.80
CA THR A 282 -1.58 -14.96 -6.28
C THR A 282 -1.44 -13.46 -6.25
N ILE A 283 -0.90 -12.93 -5.16
CA ILE A 283 -0.47 -11.53 -5.06
C ILE A 283 0.92 -11.43 -5.69
N THR A 284 1.15 -10.46 -6.57
CA THR A 284 2.38 -10.35 -7.36
C THR A 284 3.06 -9.01 -7.15
N PHE A 285 4.37 -9.01 -6.90
CA PHE A 285 5.15 -7.78 -6.80
C PHE A 285 5.43 -7.18 -8.18
N HIS A 286 5.19 -5.87 -8.30
CA HIS A 286 5.39 -5.06 -9.50
C HIS A 286 6.45 -3.98 -9.25
N PRO A 287 7.76 -4.29 -9.40
CA PRO A 287 8.84 -3.34 -9.10
C PRO A 287 8.79 -2.07 -9.95
N GLU A 288 8.20 -2.11 -11.13
CA GLU A 288 8.00 -0.98 -12.02
C GLU A 288 7.09 0.12 -11.45
N THR A 289 6.29 -0.21 -10.42
CA THR A 289 5.40 0.74 -9.73
C THR A 289 6.11 1.55 -8.66
N LEU A 290 7.34 1.18 -8.29
CA LEU A 290 8.08 1.81 -7.20
C LEU A 290 9.05 2.88 -7.68
N PRO A 291 9.24 3.93 -6.86
CA PRO A 291 10.15 4.99 -7.22
C PRO A 291 11.61 4.52 -7.16
N HIS A 292 12.44 5.15 -7.99
CA HIS A 292 13.89 5.01 -7.97
C HIS A 292 14.52 6.35 -8.32
N GLY A 293 15.82 6.48 -8.11
CA GLY A 293 16.54 7.68 -8.50
C GLY A 293 18.05 7.56 -8.40
N SER A 294 18.72 8.68 -8.64
CA SER A 294 20.16 8.82 -8.47
C SER A 294 20.48 10.25 -8.04
N ALA A 295 21.50 10.42 -7.21
CA ALA A 295 22.07 11.72 -6.88
C ALA A 295 23.53 11.80 -7.32
N THR A 296 23.95 12.97 -7.77
CA THR A 296 25.35 13.30 -8.05
C THR A 296 25.73 14.58 -7.32
N VAL A 297 26.83 14.54 -6.59
CA VAL A 297 27.41 15.65 -5.84
C VAL A 297 28.45 16.32 -6.73
N GLN A 298 28.20 17.58 -7.09
CA GLN A 298 29.14 18.42 -7.84
C GLN A 298 29.65 19.55 -6.95
#